data_AF-A0A6N9RMI5-F1
#
_entry.id   AF-A0A6N9RMI5-F1
#
_cell.length_a   1.000
_cell.length_b   1.000
_cell.length_c   1.000
_cell.angle_alpha   90.00
_cell.angle_beta   90.00
_cell.angle_gamma   90.00
#
_symmetry.space_group_name_H-M   'P 1'
#
loop_
_entity.id
_entity.type
_entity.pdbx_description
1 polymer ?
#
loop_
_entity_poly.entity_id
_entity_poly.type
_entity_poly.pdbx_seq_one_letter_code
_entity_poly.pdbx_strand_id
1 'polypeptide(L)' 'LQADAVAVLARGGVAALAGRRLLRQLDARALALNASPGGAADLLAATLFLDRLDLSVRRPSLS' A
#
# COMPACT_ATOMS: atom_id res chain seq x y z
N LEU A 1 -1.59 -4.57 -9.82
CA LEU A 1 -0.96 -4.35 -8.50
C LEU A 1 -1.39 -5.42 -7.50
N GLN A 2 -2.66 -5.47 -7.03
CA GLN A 2 -3.06 -6.45 -6.01
C GLN A 2 -2.98 -7.91 -6.50
N ALA A 3 -3.52 -8.21 -7.69
CA ALA A 3 -3.42 -9.55 -8.28
C ALA A 3 -1.95 -9.98 -8.49
N ASP A 4 -1.08 -9.04 -8.88
CA ASP A 4 0.35 -9.29 -9.06
C ASP A 4 1.04 -9.57 -7.71
N ALA A 5 0.69 -8.84 -6.65
CA ALA A 5 1.18 -9.10 -5.30
C ALA A 5 0.74 -10.48 -4.78
N VAL A 6 -0.51 -10.87 -5.05
CA VAL A 6 -1.02 -12.22 -4.74
C VAL A 6 -0.24 -13.28 -5.53
N ALA A 7 0.07 -13.03 -6.80
CA ALA A 7 0.86 -13.94 -7.62
C ALA A 7 2.30 -14.11 -7.10
N VAL A 8 2.92 -13.05 -6.57
CA VAL A 8 4.22 -13.12 -5.89
C VAL A 8 4.16 -14.07 -4.70
N LEU A 9 3.16 -13.89 -3.83
CA LEU A 9 2.96 -14.74 -2.63
C LEU A 9 2.68 -16.20 -3.02
N ALA A 10 1.80 -16.42 -4.01
CA ALA A 10 1.44 -17.75 -4.49
C ALA A 10 2.64 -18.52 -5.10
N ARG A 11 3.71 -17.83 -5.52
CA ARG A 11 4.95 -18.45 -6.03
C ARG A 11 6.06 -18.55 -4.99
N GLY A 12 5.71 -18.55 -3.70
CA GLY A 12 6.65 -18.72 -2.59
C GLY A 12 7.32 -17.41 -2.14
N GLY A 13 6.77 -16.26 -2.54
CA GLY A 13 7.25 -14.95 -2.14
C GLY A 13 8.72 -14.71 -2.48
N VAL A 14 9.40 -13.88 -1.69
CA VAL A 14 10.81 -13.52 -1.92
C VAL A 14 11.80 -14.67 -1.65
N ALA A 15 11.37 -15.70 -0.93
CA ALA A 15 12.20 -16.89 -0.67
C ALA A 15 12.43 -17.70 -1.95
N ALA A 16 11.46 -17.72 -2.87
CA ALA A 16 11.54 -18.46 -4.12
C ALA A 16 12.02 -17.61 -5.31
N LEU A 17 12.77 -18.22 -6.24
CA LEU A 17 13.26 -17.53 -7.44
C LEU A 17 12.11 -16.99 -8.31
N ALA A 18 11.02 -17.76 -8.44
CA ALA A 18 9.84 -17.37 -9.20
C ALA A 18 9.14 -16.15 -8.58
N GLY A 19 8.94 -16.15 -7.25
CA GLY A 19 8.35 -15.02 -6.55
C GLY A 19 9.22 -13.76 -6.62
N ARG A 20 10.56 -13.86 -6.54
CA ARG A 20 11.46 -12.70 -6.75
C ARG A 20 11.39 -12.11 -8.15
N ARG A 21 11.16 -12.93 -9.18
CA ARG A 21 10.98 -12.45 -10.56
C ARG A 21 9.65 -11.68 -10.70
N LEU A 22 8.58 -12.24 -10.15
CA LEU A 22 7.28 -11.58 -10.14
C LEU A 22 7.31 -10.29 -9.31
N LEU A 23 8.04 -10.26 -8.19
CA LEU A 23 8.17 -9.08 -7.36
C LEU A 23 8.84 -7.93 -8.11
N ARG A 24 9.91 -8.21 -8.87
CA ARG A 24 10.56 -7.20 -9.73
C ARG A 24 9.62 -6.65 -10.81
N GLN A 25 8.75 -7.48 -11.37
CA GLN A 25 7.75 -7.04 -12.35
C GLN A 25 6.67 -6.18 -11.69
N LEU A 26 6.21 -6.57 -10.50
CA LEU A 26 5.29 -5.80 -9.68
C LEU A 26 5.89 -4.42 -9.33
N ASP A 27 7.13 -4.37 -8.85
CA ASP A 27 7.82 -3.12 -8.50
C ASP A 27 7.95 -2.19 -9.72
N ALA A 28 8.38 -2.72 -10.87
CA ALA A 28 8.47 -1.93 -12.10
C ALA A 28 7.11 -1.37 -12.52
N ARG A 29 6.03 -2.15 -12.38
CA ARG A 29 4.66 -1.71 -12.68
C ARG A 29 4.16 -0.68 -11.67
N ALA A 30 4.50 -0.83 -10.39
CA ALA A 30 4.15 0.11 -9.34
C ALA A 30 4.82 1.47 -9.58
N LEU A 31 6.12 1.47 -9.91
CA LEU A 31 6.85 2.67 -10.32
C LEU A 31 6.26 3.33 -11.56
N ALA A 32 5.91 2.56 -12.60
CA ALA A 32 5.28 3.08 -13.82
C ALA A 32 3.91 3.74 -13.56
N LEU A 33 3.24 3.37 -12.47
CA LEU A 33 1.98 3.97 -12.03
C LEU A 33 2.18 5.11 -11.02
N ASN A 34 3.42 5.56 -10.79
CA ASN A 34 3.80 6.49 -9.72
C ASN A 34 3.40 6.01 -8.31
N ALA A 35 3.10 4.73 -8.16
CA ALA A 35 2.75 4.08 -6.91
C ALA A 35 4.02 3.53 -6.27
N SER A 36 4.86 4.41 -5.72
CA SER A 36 6.00 3.98 -4.91
C SER A 36 5.53 3.54 -3.52
N PRO A 37 6.34 2.75 -2.78
CA PRO A 37 6.05 2.43 -1.37
C PRO A 37 5.83 3.70 -0.52
N GLY A 38 6.53 4.79 -0.84
CA GLY A 38 6.32 6.11 -0.22
C GLY A 38 4.94 6.67 -0.54
N GLY A 39 4.54 6.68 -1.81
CA GLY A 39 3.22 7.19 -2.22
C GLY A 39 2.05 6.41 -1.62
N ALA A 40 2.15 5.08 -1.52
CA ALA A 40 1.13 4.27 -0.85
C ALA A 40 1.07 4.54 0.66
N ALA A 41 2.23 4.74 1.31
CA ALA A 41 2.30 5.13 2.72
C ALA A 41 1.75 6.54 2.96
N ASP A 42 2.01 7.49 2.06
CA ASP A 42 1.49 8.86 2.11
C ASP A 42 -0.04 8.87 1.95
N LEU A 43 -0.59 8.07 1.03
CA LEU A 43 -2.04 7.90 0.87
C LEU A 43 -2.69 7.27 2.12
N LEU A 44 -2.04 6.30 2.74
CA LEU A 44 -2.49 5.72 4.01
C LEU A 44 -2.43 6.77 5.13
N ALA A 45 -1.34 7.52 5.23
CA ALA A 45 -1.17 8.59 6.21
C ALA A 45 -2.23 9.69 6.02
N ALA A 46 -2.50 10.10 4.78
CA ALA A 46 -3.55 11.05 4.44
C ALA A 46 -4.94 10.51 4.84
N THR A 47 -5.22 9.24 4.56
CA THR A 47 -6.50 8.60 4.94
C THR A 47 -6.67 8.57 6.47
N LEU A 48 -5.64 8.16 7.22
CA LEU A 48 -5.65 8.16 8.69
C LEU A 48 -5.71 9.57 9.30
N PHE A 49 -5.15 10.56 8.62
CA PHE A 49 -5.24 11.96 9.03
C PHE A 49 -6.67 12.48 8.88
N LEU A 50 -7.30 12.25 7.72
CA LEU A 50 -8.68 12.62 7.46
C LEU A 50 -9.66 11.94 8.42
N ASP A 51 -9.47 10.65 8.69
CA ASP A 51 -10.26 9.91 9.68
C ASP A 51 -10.16 10.55 11.07
N ARG A 52 -8.94 10.87 11.52
CA ARG A 52 -8.73 11.54 12.81
C ARG A 52 -9.32 12.95 12.86
N LEU A 53 -9.29 13.69 11.76
CA LEU A 53 -9.97 14.99 11.67
C LEU A 53 -11.49 14.82 11.79
N ASP A 54 -12.10 13.87 11.07
CA ASP A 54 -13.54 13.60 11.18
C ASP A 54 -13.94 13.18 12.60
N LEU A 55 -13.15 12.32 13.24
CA LEU A 55 -13.34 11.93 14.64
C LEU A 55 -13.18 13.10 15.63
N SER A 56 -12.30 14.06 15.33
CA SER A 56 -12.11 15.26 16.15
C SER A 56 -13.28 16.25 16.02
N VAL A 57 -13.84 16.39 14.82
CA VAL A 57 -15.01 17.25 14.56
C VAL A 57 -16.28 16.63 15.16
N ARG A 58 -16.42 15.29 15.12
CA ARG A 58 -17.55 14.56 15.71
C ARG A 58 -17.53 14.51 17.23
N ARG A 59 -16.41 14.81 17.87
CA ARG A 59 -16.32 15.02 19.32
C ARG A 59 -16.36 16.52 19.61
N PRO A 60 -17.52 17.19 19.63
CA PRO A 60 -17.59 18.49 20.25
C PRO A 60 -17.12 18.34 21.70
N SER A 61 -16.21 19.22 22.11
CA SER A 61 -15.69 19.31 23.47
C SER A 61 -16.85 19.23 24.46
N LEU A 62 -16.90 18.13 25.22
CA LEU A 62 -17.77 18.00 26.38
C LEU A 62 -17.30 19.03 27.42
N SER A 63 -17.87 20.23 27.33
CA SER A 63 -17.96 21.18 28.43
C SER A 63 -19.04 20.74 29.40
#